data_AF-A0A1S2KHD7-F1
#
_entry.id   AF-A0A1S2KHD7-F1
#
_cell.length_a   1.000
_cell.length_b   1.000
_cell.length_c   1.000
_cell.angle_alpha   90.00
_cell.angle_beta   90.00
_cell.angle_gamma   90.00
#
_symmetry.space_group_name_H-M   'P 1'
#
loop_
_entity.id
_entity.type
_entity.pdbx_description
1 polymer ?
#
loop_
_entity_poly.entity_id
_entity_poly.type
_entity_poly.pdbx_seq_one_letter_code
_entity_poly.pdbx_strand_id
1 'polypeptide(L)'
;MQESRRVRMRTYVGDQEAWDAFEFEEPACGFDPLADAVFPALFAGVGGEATEASAARLDVAGEVLAELLAAAEEDEVAWLNALYAAQLMGVVPLRSGHAVEPGTAPLRRAA
;
A
#
# COMPACT_ATOMS: atom_id res chain seq x y z
N MET A 1 -4.39 30.05 -29.05
CA MET A 1 -5.29 29.41 -28.09
C MET A 1 -5.71 28.08 -28.72
N GLN A 2 -4.93 27.02 -28.48
CA GLN A 2 -5.20 25.70 -29.08
C GLN A 2 -6.19 24.97 -28.17
N GLU A 3 -7.35 24.67 -28.72
CA GLU A 3 -8.36 23.83 -28.11
C GLU A 3 -7.83 22.39 -28.11
N SER A 4 -7.31 21.95 -26.97
CA SER A 4 -6.80 20.59 -26.79
C SER A 4 -7.89 19.61 -27.17
N ARG A 5 -7.71 18.94 -28.31
CA ARG A 5 -8.55 17.84 -28.78
C ARG A 5 -8.51 16.76 -27.70
N ARG A 6 -9.50 16.75 -26.80
CA ARG A 6 -9.73 15.63 -25.87
C ARG A 6 -9.95 14.39 -26.71
N VAL A 7 -8.95 13.51 -26.73
CA VAL A 7 -9.09 12.20 -27.35
C VAL A 7 -10.05 11.41 -26.46
N ARG A 8 -11.29 11.21 -26.91
CA ARG A 8 -12.23 10.33 -26.24
C ARG A 8 -11.67 8.91 -26.31
N MET A 9 -11.31 8.35 -25.17
CA MET A 9 -11.01 6.94 -25.01
C MET A 9 -12.13 6.31 -24.19
N ARG A 10 -12.56 5.12 -24.59
CA ARG A 10 -13.48 4.28 -23.83
C ARG A 10 -12.72 3.01 -23.50
N THR A 11 -12.31 2.88 -22.26
CA THR A 11 -11.58 1.73 -21.77
C THR A 11 -12.13 1.34 -20.41
N TYR A 12 -12.01 0.07 -20.07
CA TYR A 12 -12.56 -0.47 -18.84
C TYR A 12 -11.43 -1.04 -17.99
N VAL A 13 -11.43 -0.73 -16.70
CA VAL A 13 -10.54 -1.34 -15.69
C VAL A 13 -11.45 -2.03 -14.67
N GLY A 14 -11.47 -3.36 -14.68
CA GLY A 14 -12.50 -4.12 -13.97
C GLY A 14 -13.89 -3.82 -14.55
N ASP A 15 -14.84 -3.43 -13.70
CA ASP A 15 -16.21 -3.03 -14.09
C ASP A 15 -16.38 -1.51 -14.26
N GLN A 16 -15.31 -0.71 -14.14
CA GLN A 16 -15.37 0.76 -14.24
C GLN A 16 -14.95 1.25 -15.63
N GLU A 17 -15.76 2.15 -16.22
CA GLU A 17 -15.48 2.82 -17.52
C GLU A 17 -14.70 4.11 -17.26
N ALA A 18 -13.50 4.22 -17.86
CA ALA A 18 -12.73 5.46 -17.89
C ALA A 18 -12.97 6.20 -19.21
N TRP A 19 -13.31 7.49 -19.13
CA TRP A 19 -13.73 8.32 -20.28
C TRP A 19 -12.60 9.20 -20.83
N ASP A 20 -11.52 9.37 -20.08
CA ASP A 20 -10.31 10.01 -20.54
C ASP A 20 -9.03 9.33 -19.99
N ALA A 21 -7.88 9.77 -20.50
CA ALA A 21 -6.60 9.19 -20.12
C ALA A 21 -6.23 9.43 -18.65
N PHE A 22 -6.80 10.46 -18.00
CA PHE A 22 -6.54 10.77 -16.60
C PHE A 22 -7.37 9.86 -15.68
N GLU A 23 -8.66 9.66 -15.99
CA GLU A 23 -9.53 8.68 -15.33
C GLU A 23 -9.08 7.23 -15.57
N PHE A 24 -8.27 6.96 -16.60
CA PHE A 24 -7.65 5.65 -16.80
C PHE A 24 -6.41 5.44 -15.92
N GLU A 25 -5.66 6.52 -15.64
CA GLU A 25 -4.46 6.44 -14.80
C GLU A 25 -4.80 6.25 -13.32
N GLU A 26 -5.94 6.72 -12.83
CA GLU A 26 -6.30 6.55 -11.41
C GLU A 26 -6.59 5.08 -11.01
N PRO A 27 -7.33 4.27 -11.78
CA PRO A 27 -7.47 2.83 -11.52
C PRO A 27 -6.23 2.01 -11.88
N ALA A 28 -5.44 2.46 -12.88
CA ALA A 28 -4.29 1.71 -13.40
C ALA A 28 -2.97 2.02 -12.67
N CYS A 29 -2.83 3.21 -12.07
CA CYS A 29 -1.66 3.70 -11.33
C CYS A 29 -1.97 4.13 -9.88
N GLY A 30 -3.20 3.98 -9.39
CA GLY A 30 -3.63 4.42 -8.05
C GLY A 30 -3.02 3.68 -6.86
N PHE A 31 -2.07 2.77 -7.11
CA PHE A 31 -1.29 2.10 -6.08
C PHE A 31 0.04 2.85 -5.92
N ASP A 32 0.18 3.66 -4.88
CA ASP A 32 1.50 4.02 -4.37
C ASP A 32 1.97 2.88 -3.46
N PRO A 33 2.90 2.02 -3.92
CA PRO A 33 3.34 0.87 -3.15
C PRO A 33 4.00 1.26 -1.81
N LEU A 34 4.44 2.51 -1.64
CA LEU A 34 4.93 3.02 -0.36
C LEU A 34 3.77 3.37 0.58
N ALA A 35 2.72 4.01 0.09
CA ALA A 35 1.51 4.31 0.88
C ALA A 35 0.81 3.01 1.31
N ASP A 36 0.73 2.02 0.41
CA ASP A 36 0.14 0.72 0.68
C ASP A 36 0.96 -0.14 1.63
N ALA A 37 2.26 0.16 1.81
CA ALA A 37 3.09 -0.56 2.77
C ALA A 37 2.91 -0.06 4.21
N VAL A 38 2.45 1.17 4.42
CA VAL A 38 2.31 1.77 5.76
C VAL A 38 1.24 1.06 6.57
N PHE A 39 0.07 0.82 5.97
CA PHE A 39 -1.04 0.19 6.68
C PHE A 39 -0.69 -1.23 7.15
N PRO A 40 -0.22 -2.15 6.29
CA PRO A 40 0.22 -3.48 6.73
C PRO A 40 1.38 -3.42 7.72
N ALA A 41 2.35 -2.51 7.53
CA ALA A 41 3.48 -2.37 8.44
C ALA A 41 3.07 -1.90 9.83
N LEU A 42 2.02 -1.08 9.97
CA LEU A 42 1.49 -0.68 11.28
C LEU A 42 0.97 -1.90 12.06
N PHE A 43 0.20 -2.78 11.43
CA PHE A 43 -0.42 -3.92 12.12
C PHE A 43 0.49 -5.15 12.23
N ALA A 44 1.16 -5.54 11.15
CA ALA A 44 2.06 -6.69 11.13
C ALA A 44 3.47 -6.38 11.66
N GLY A 45 3.91 -5.12 11.58
CA GLY A 45 5.28 -4.72 11.87
C GLY A 45 6.22 -4.92 10.69
N VAL A 46 7.52 -4.75 10.96
CA VAL A 46 8.60 -4.92 9.97
C VAL A 46 9.63 -5.94 10.44
N GLY A 47 10.26 -6.62 9.48
CA GLY A 47 11.25 -7.65 9.77
C GLY A 47 12.45 -7.10 10.55
N GLY A 48 12.65 -7.59 11.78
CA GLY A 48 13.78 -7.19 12.62
C GLY A 48 13.55 -5.93 13.47
N GLU A 49 12.29 -5.50 13.59
CA GLU A 49 11.85 -4.49 14.56
C GLU A 49 12.34 -4.81 16.00
N ALA A 50 12.79 -3.77 16.71
CA ALA A 50 13.16 -3.88 18.12
C ALA A 50 11.92 -4.04 19.01
N THR A 51 12.04 -4.74 20.13
CA THR A 51 10.90 -5.02 21.03
C THR A 51 10.17 -3.75 21.50
N GLU A 52 10.92 -2.69 21.82
CA GLU A 52 10.33 -1.41 22.24
C GLU A 52 9.57 -0.72 21.10
N ALA A 53 10.12 -0.73 19.89
CA ALA A 53 9.44 -0.21 18.71
C ALA A 53 8.17 -1.03 18.39
N SER A 54 8.23 -2.34 18.54
CA SER A 54 7.08 -3.24 18.37
C SER A 54 5.97 -2.94 19.37
N ALA A 55 6.31 -2.71 20.64
CA ALA A 55 5.33 -2.35 21.67
C ALA A 55 4.64 -1.01 21.36
N ALA A 56 5.42 0.02 21.02
CA ALA A 56 4.87 1.34 20.65
C ALA A 56 3.98 1.27 19.40
N ARG A 57 4.40 0.49 18.40
CA ARG A 57 3.61 0.25 17.19
C ARG A 57 2.29 -0.44 17.51
N LEU A 58 2.30 -1.49 18.34
CA LEU A 58 1.09 -2.23 18.72
C LEU A 58 0.11 -1.38 19.51
N ASP A 59 0.60 -0.43 20.31
CA ASP A 59 -0.23 0.55 21.01
C ASP A 59 -1.01 1.40 20.01
N VAL A 60 -0.30 2.03 19.06
CA VAL A 60 -0.92 2.82 17.98
C VAL A 60 -1.82 1.97 17.09
N ALA A 61 -1.42 0.74 16.75
CA ALA A 61 -2.23 -0.17 15.96
C ALA A 61 -3.55 -0.52 16.67
N GLY A 62 -3.54 -0.64 17.99
CA GLY A 62 -4.73 -0.84 18.81
C GLY A 62 -5.69 0.34 18.73
N GLU A 63 -5.18 1.57 18.83
CA GLU A 63 -5.98 2.79 18.69
C GLU A 63 -6.62 2.90 17.30
N VAL A 64 -5.83 2.72 16.24
CA VAL A 64 -6.35 2.78 14.85
C VAL A 64 -7.38 1.68 14.59
N LEU A 65 -7.18 0.46 15.10
CA LEU A 65 -8.18 -0.59 14.98
C LEU A 65 -9.50 -0.22 15.68
N ALA A 66 -9.42 0.40 16.87
CA ALA A 66 -10.61 0.85 17.58
C ALA A 66 -11.38 1.92 16.79
N GLU A 67 -10.67 2.86 16.14
CA GLU A 67 -11.27 3.86 15.26
C GLU A 67 -11.94 3.22 14.03
N LEU A 68 -11.28 2.25 13.39
CA LEU A 68 -11.86 1.52 12.25
C LEU A 68 -13.12 0.77 12.65
N LEU A 69 -13.14 0.12 13.82
CA LEU A 69 -14.31 -0.57 14.35
C LEU A 69 -15.45 0.39 14.68
N ALA A 70 -15.15 1.60 15.16
CA ALA A 70 -16.16 2.62 15.43
C ALA A 70 -16.81 3.13 14.12
N ALA A 71 -16.04 3.24 13.04
CA ALA A 71 -16.54 3.65 11.73
C ALA A 71 -17.26 2.52 10.96
N ALA A 72 -16.99 1.26 11.31
CA ALA A 72 -17.47 0.08 10.58
C ALA A 72 -19.00 -0.06 10.50
N GLU A 73 -19.77 0.58 11.39
CA GLU A 73 -21.23 0.53 11.34
C GLU A 73 -21.80 1.31 10.15
N GLU A 74 -21.10 2.37 9.72
CA GLU A 74 -21.56 3.29 8.68
C GLU A 74 -20.73 3.19 7.40
N ASP A 75 -19.56 2.56 7.45
CA ASP A 75 -18.61 2.44 6.35
C ASP A 75 -18.12 0.98 6.16
N GLU A 76 -18.53 0.37 5.05
CA GLU A 76 -18.13 -0.99 4.66
C GLU A 76 -16.61 -1.09 4.43
N VAL A 77 -15.96 -0.05 3.92
CA VAL A 77 -14.50 -0.02 3.73
C VAL A 77 -13.81 -0.01 5.10
N ALA A 78 -14.32 0.75 6.06
CA ALA A 78 -13.81 0.73 7.42
C ALA A 78 -13.98 -0.65 8.08
N TRP A 79 -15.12 -1.31 7.86
CA TRP A 79 -15.35 -2.68 8.32
C TRP A 79 -14.35 -3.68 7.72
N LEU A 80 -14.14 -3.63 6.40
CA LEU A 80 -13.17 -4.48 5.70
C LEU A 80 -11.74 -4.22 6.19
N ASN A 81 -11.38 -2.95 6.38
CA ASN A 81 -10.07 -2.55 6.90
C ASN A 81 -9.87 -3.04 8.34
N ALA A 82 -10.88 -2.96 9.20
CA ALA A 82 -10.82 -3.48 10.56
C ALA A 82 -10.59 -5.00 10.59
N LEU A 83 -11.30 -5.74 9.71
CA LEU A 83 -11.11 -7.18 9.57
C LEU A 83 -9.69 -7.52 9.10
N TYR A 84 -9.19 -6.79 8.10
CA TYR A 84 -7.85 -6.99 7.58
C TYR A 84 -6.75 -6.66 8.61
N ALA A 85 -6.88 -5.53 9.29
CA ALA A 85 -6.01 -5.11 10.39
C ALA A 85 -5.97 -6.16 11.51
N ALA A 86 -7.12 -6.70 11.92
CA ALA A 86 -7.21 -7.75 12.93
C ALA A 86 -6.46 -9.03 12.51
N GLN A 87 -6.52 -9.41 11.23
CA GLN A 87 -5.74 -10.54 10.71
C GLN A 87 -4.24 -10.23 10.70
N LEU A 88 -3.85 -9.01 10.31
CA LEU A 88 -2.46 -8.59 10.25
C LEU A 88 -1.78 -8.58 11.62
N MET A 89 -2.49 -8.23 12.69
CA MET A 89 -1.94 -8.31 14.05
C MET A 89 -1.60 -9.74 14.49
N GLY A 90 -2.15 -10.76 13.81
CA GLY A 90 -1.85 -12.17 14.05
C GLY A 90 -0.67 -12.71 13.25
N VAL A 91 -0.08 -11.93 12.33
CA VAL A 91 1.05 -12.36 11.51
C VAL A 91 2.38 -11.75 11.99
N VAL A 92 3.48 -12.46 11.78
CA VAL A 92 4.83 -11.98 12.08
C VAL A 92 5.62 -11.89 10.78
N PRO A 93 6.10 -10.70 10.39
CA PRO A 93 6.89 -10.52 9.19
C PRO A 93 8.23 -11.24 9.34
N LEU A 94 8.51 -12.12 8.39
CA LEU A 94 9.82 -12.75 8.28
C LEU A 94 10.86 -11.69 7.91
N ARG A 95 12.08 -11.82 8.44
CA ARG A 95 13.21 -11.00 8.01
C ARG A 95 13.53 -11.32 6.55
N SER A 96 13.02 -10.52 5.61
CA SER A 96 13.45 -10.55 4.21
C SER A 96 14.90 -10.06 4.14
N GLY A 97 15.85 -11.01 4.10
CA GLY A 97 17.28 -10.74 3.95
C GLY A 97 17.67 -10.28 2.54
N HIS A 98 16.92 -9.34 1.95
CA HIS A 98 17.28 -8.74 0.67
C HIS A 98 17.63 -7.26 0.88
N ALA A 99 18.81 -7.04 1.45
CA ALA A 99 19.53 -5.82 1.13
C ALA A 99 19.83 -5.89 -0.38
N VAL A 100 19.05 -5.15 -1.18
CA VAL A 100 19.48 -4.80 -2.53
C VAL A 100 20.69 -3.88 -2.34
N GLU A 101 21.90 -4.44 -2.39
CA GLU A 101 23.13 -3.67 -2.49
C GLU A 101 23.06 -2.82 -3.78
N PRO A 102 23.02 -1.48 -3.69
CA PRO A 102 23.03 -0.65 -4.87
C PRO A 102 24.43 -0.68 -5.49
N GLY A 103 24.56 -1.47 -6.56
CA GLY A 103 25.52 -1.20 -7.62
C GLY A 103 27.00 -1.41 -7.30
N THR A 104 27.45 -2.65 -7.32
CA THR A 104 28.83 -2.96 -7.74
C THR A 104 28.83 -4.10 -8.74
N ALA A 105 28.41 -3.79 -9.98
CA ALA A 105 28.74 -4.63 -11.12
C ALA A 105 30.24 -4.44 -11.44
N PRO A 106 31.07 -5.51 -11.49
CA PRO A 106 32.45 -5.36 -11.91
C PRO A 106 32.50 -5.07 -13.42
N LEU A 107 33.07 -3.92 -13.78
CA LEU A 107 33.44 -3.62 -15.16
C LEU A 107 34.44 -4.69 -15.65
N ARG A 108 33.96 -5.64 -16.44
CA ARG A 108 34.83 -6.52 -17.24
C ARG A 108 35.57 -5.64 -18.23
N ARG A 109 36.89 -5.49 -18.04
CA ARG A 109 37.79 -4.97 -19.09
C ARG A 109 37.73 -5.93 -20.27
N ALA A 110 37.29 -5.42 -21.42
CA ALA A 110 37.60 -6.03 -22.70
C ALA A 110 39.10 -5.88 -22.96
N ALA A 111 39.74 -6.99 -23.34
CA ALA A 111 41.09 -7.05 -23.84
C ALA A 111 41.13 -6.69 -25.33
#